data_AF-A0A3N5NSH4-F1
#
_entry.id   AF-A0A3N5NSH4-F1
#
_cell.length_a   1.000
_cell.length_b   1.000
_cell.length_c   1.000
_cell.angle_alpha   90.00
_cell.angle_beta   90.00
_cell.angle_gamma   90.00
#
_symmetry.space_group_name_H-M   'P 1'
#
loop_
_entity.id
_entity.type
_entity.pdbx_description
1 polymer ?
#
loop_
_entity_poly.entity_id
_entity_poly.type
_entity_poly.pdbx_seq_one_letter_code
_entity_poly.pdbx_strand_id
1 'polypeptide(L)'
;MSVAVDAMGGDRGPDVLVKGAIDAVRDCGVEITLVGMENVLRESIQRQGGADLPISIYPASQVVDMEESPADSLRQKKDSSIRVAFELVRQGKAGAVVSAGNSGATLATAMVALGRINGVRPAIATLMPTLKKPVAMIDVGANVDCKPIHLLQFGIMGSVFSGELLGSSRPRVGLLSIGKEDTKGNQLVKKAYDLLADSDLNFIGNVEGGEVFKGDVDVIVCDGFVGNICLKLSEGLSKAILTM
;
A
#
# COMPACT_ATOMS: atom_id res chain seq x y z
N MET A 1 9.84 -13.15 13.12
CA MET A 1 8.61 -13.15 12.29
C MET A 1 9.06 -12.70 10.93
N SER A 2 9.04 -13.60 9.95
CA SER A 2 9.65 -13.36 8.65
C SER A 2 8.76 -12.52 7.74
N VAL A 3 9.39 -11.79 6.82
CA VAL A 3 8.72 -11.08 5.73
C VAL A 3 8.93 -11.85 4.44
N ALA A 4 7.83 -12.22 3.77
CA ALA A 4 7.87 -12.81 2.45
C ALA A 4 8.01 -11.68 1.41
N VAL A 5 9.03 -11.76 0.57
CA VAL A 5 9.28 -10.78 -0.50
C VAL A 5 9.00 -11.47 -1.82
N ASP A 6 8.03 -10.97 -2.58
CA ASP A 6 7.85 -11.33 -3.99
C ASP A 6 9.07 -10.81 -4.76
N ALA A 7 10.04 -11.69 -4.96
CA ALA A 7 11.37 -11.34 -5.48
C ALA A 7 11.44 -11.36 -7.01
N MET A 8 10.30 -11.53 -7.68
CA MET A 8 10.21 -11.56 -9.15
C MET A 8 9.39 -10.40 -9.72
N GLY A 9 8.63 -9.69 -8.88
CA GLY A 9 7.75 -8.60 -9.31
C GLY A 9 8.50 -7.29 -9.65
N GLY A 10 7.99 -6.55 -10.64
CA GLY A 10 8.44 -5.20 -10.96
C GLY A 10 9.48 -5.10 -12.09
N ASP A 11 9.66 -3.88 -12.58
CA ASP A 11 10.26 -3.61 -13.91
C ASP A 11 11.79 -3.79 -13.96
N ARG A 12 12.45 -3.76 -12.79
CA ARG A 12 13.92 -3.79 -12.68
C ARG A 12 14.48 -5.17 -12.35
N GLY A 13 13.62 -6.19 -12.30
CA GLY A 13 14.00 -7.58 -12.07
C GLY A 13 14.44 -7.89 -10.63
N PRO A 14 14.88 -9.13 -10.38
CA PRO A 14 15.12 -9.66 -9.04
C PRO A 14 16.30 -9.00 -8.32
N ASP A 15 17.31 -8.52 -9.04
CA ASP A 15 18.56 -8.02 -8.42
C ASP A 15 18.34 -6.84 -7.48
N VAL A 16 17.44 -5.91 -7.85
CA VAL A 16 17.14 -4.76 -6.98
C VAL A 16 16.36 -5.17 -5.73
N LEU A 17 15.51 -6.20 -5.84
CA LEU A 17 14.70 -6.71 -4.74
C LEU A 17 15.54 -7.52 -3.77
N VAL A 18 16.42 -8.38 -4.29
CA VAL A 18 17.38 -9.16 -3.51
C VAL A 18 18.34 -8.22 -2.78
N LYS A 19 18.82 -7.16 -3.43
CA LYS A 19 19.62 -6.14 -2.77
C LYS A 19 18.85 -5.47 -1.62
N GLY A 20 17.63 -5.01 -1.87
CA GLY A 20 16.80 -4.39 -0.82
C GLY A 20 16.51 -5.33 0.35
N ALA A 21 16.32 -6.62 0.09
CA ALA A 21 16.21 -7.64 1.12
C ALA A 21 17.51 -7.78 1.94
N ILE A 22 18.66 -7.88 1.28
CA ILE A 22 19.97 -7.94 1.95
C ILE A 22 20.20 -6.72 2.84
N ASP A 23 19.90 -5.53 2.34
CA ASP A 23 20.03 -4.28 3.09
C ASP A 23 19.09 -4.29 4.31
N ALA A 24 17.84 -4.74 4.15
CA ALA A 24 16.89 -4.87 5.27
C ALA A 24 17.32 -5.89 6.33
N VAL A 25 17.95 -7.01 5.94
CA VAL A 25 18.53 -7.96 6.92
C VAL A 25 19.66 -7.31 7.71
N ARG A 26 20.55 -6.58 7.04
CA ARG A 26 21.72 -5.95 7.67
C ARG A 26 21.34 -4.78 8.58
N ASP A 27 20.46 -3.92 8.11
CA ASP A 27 20.15 -2.65 8.78
C ASP A 27 19.09 -2.84 9.87
N CYS A 28 18.14 -3.74 9.65
CA CYS A 28 16.98 -3.91 10.53
C CYS A 28 16.91 -5.27 11.23
N GLY A 29 17.76 -6.24 10.86
CA GLY A 29 17.75 -7.58 11.47
C GLY A 29 16.47 -8.38 11.18
N VAL A 30 15.75 -8.06 10.10
CA VAL A 30 14.49 -8.72 9.75
C VAL A 30 14.77 -10.07 9.08
N GLU A 31 14.04 -11.11 9.45
CA GLU A 31 14.07 -12.40 8.75
C GLU A 31 13.36 -12.30 7.41
N ILE A 32 13.99 -12.73 6.32
CA ILE A 32 13.40 -12.61 4.97
C ILE A 32 13.28 -13.97 4.28
N THR A 33 12.15 -14.15 3.60
CA THR A 33 11.92 -15.23 2.64
C THR A 33 11.71 -14.64 1.26
N LEU A 34 12.68 -14.82 0.35
CA LEU A 34 12.54 -14.44 -1.05
C LEU A 34 11.73 -15.50 -1.79
N VAL A 35 10.65 -15.09 -2.44
CA VAL A 35 9.74 -15.99 -3.17
C VAL A 35 9.92 -15.80 -4.67
N GLY A 36 10.25 -16.86 -5.39
CA GLY A 36 10.50 -16.78 -6.82
C GLY A 36 11.30 -17.94 -7.40
N MET A 37 11.91 -17.72 -8.57
CA MET A 37 12.68 -18.75 -9.26
C MET A 37 14.00 -19.03 -8.53
N GLU A 38 14.12 -20.22 -7.95
CA GLU A 38 15.20 -20.55 -7.01
C GLU A 38 16.60 -20.28 -7.56
N ASN A 39 16.91 -20.75 -8.77
CA ASN A 39 18.24 -20.57 -9.37
C ASN A 39 18.59 -19.09 -9.55
N VAL A 40 17.63 -18.30 -10.05
CA VAL A 40 17.79 -16.86 -10.27
C VAL A 40 18.07 -16.13 -8.96
N LEU A 41 17.32 -16.48 -7.90
CA LEU A 41 17.48 -15.87 -6.59
C LEU A 41 18.81 -16.26 -5.93
N ARG A 42 19.23 -17.53 -6.02
CA ARG A 42 20.53 -18.00 -5.49
C ARG A 42 21.69 -17.24 -6.12
N GLU A 43 21.70 -17.12 -7.44
CA GLU A 43 22.74 -16.38 -8.17
C GLU A 43 22.74 -14.89 -7.81
N SER A 44 21.56 -14.28 -7.67
CA SER A 44 21.44 -12.87 -7.29
C SER A 44 21.96 -12.62 -5.86
N ILE A 45 21.60 -13.47 -4.89
CA ILE A 45 22.08 -13.39 -3.50
C ILE A 45 23.60 -13.45 -3.46
N GLN A 46 24.20 -14.37 -4.21
CA GLN A 46 25.66 -14.51 -4.27
C GLN A 46 26.31 -13.26 -4.86
N ARG A 47 25.80 -12.75 -5.99
CA ARG A 47 26.33 -11.53 -6.63
C ARG A 47 26.24 -10.29 -5.74
N GLN A 48 25.19 -10.19 -4.92
CA GLN A 48 24.97 -9.06 -4.01
C GLN A 48 25.66 -9.25 -2.65
N GLY A 49 26.40 -10.34 -2.43
CA GLY A 49 27.14 -10.59 -1.19
C GLY A 49 26.25 -10.94 0.01
N GLY A 50 25.11 -11.59 -0.23
CA GLY A 50 24.15 -11.99 0.81
C GLY A 50 24.22 -13.47 1.23
N ALA A 51 25.22 -14.23 0.77
CA ALA A 51 25.27 -15.69 0.95
C ALA A 51 25.30 -16.15 2.41
N ASP A 52 25.91 -15.36 3.30
CA ASP A 52 26.04 -15.66 4.73
C ASP A 52 24.90 -15.06 5.58
N LEU A 53 23.91 -14.43 4.96
CA LEU A 53 22.80 -13.80 5.66
C LEU A 53 21.65 -14.78 5.90
N PRO A 54 20.82 -14.57 6.94
CA PRO A 54 19.63 -15.37 7.23
C PRO A 54 18.49 -15.09 6.22
N ILE A 55 18.73 -15.36 4.95
CA ILE A 55 17.77 -15.22 3.85
C ILE A 55 17.38 -16.61 3.37
N SER A 56 16.08 -16.89 3.43
CA SER A 56 15.51 -18.12 2.91
C SER A 56 14.95 -17.90 1.51
N ILE A 57 14.94 -18.95 0.69
CA ILE A 57 14.29 -18.94 -0.62
C ILE A 57 13.09 -19.88 -0.56
N TYR A 58 11.95 -19.43 -1.05
CA TYR A 58 10.79 -20.28 -1.31
C TYR A 58 10.50 -20.30 -2.82
N PRO A 59 10.51 -21.49 -3.45
CA PRO A 59 10.37 -21.58 -4.89
C PRO A 59 8.96 -21.20 -5.37
N ALA A 60 8.89 -20.49 -6.48
CA ALA A 60 7.69 -20.25 -7.28
C ALA A 60 8.10 -20.23 -8.76
N SER A 61 7.33 -20.88 -9.64
CA SER A 61 7.70 -21.05 -11.06
C SER A 61 7.11 -19.98 -11.99
N GLN A 62 6.12 -19.21 -11.54
CA GLN A 62 5.43 -18.22 -12.35
C GLN A 62 5.67 -16.80 -11.83
N VAL A 63 5.52 -15.81 -12.72
CA VAL A 63 5.67 -14.38 -12.42
C VAL A 63 4.48 -13.65 -13.02
N VAL A 64 3.90 -12.70 -12.30
CA VAL A 64 2.86 -11.81 -12.84
C VAL A 64 3.56 -10.62 -13.50
N ASP A 65 3.27 -10.41 -14.79
CA ASP A 65 3.87 -9.32 -15.54
C ASP A 65 3.19 -7.98 -15.19
N MET A 66 3.88 -6.87 -15.41
CA MET A 66 3.38 -5.54 -15.09
C MET A 66 2.22 -5.12 -15.99
N GLU A 67 2.20 -5.59 -17.24
CA GLU A 67 1.11 -5.32 -18.20
C GLU A 67 -0.05 -6.32 -18.09
N GLU A 68 0.07 -7.32 -17.21
CA GLU A 68 -0.91 -8.39 -17.10
C GLU A 68 -2.18 -7.93 -16.38
N SER A 69 -3.33 -8.41 -16.85
CA SER A 69 -4.61 -8.22 -16.19
C SER A 69 -4.62 -8.89 -14.80
N PRO A 70 -5.05 -8.19 -13.74
CA PRO A 70 -5.20 -8.77 -12.40
C PRO A 70 -6.11 -10.00 -12.37
N ALA A 71 -7.15 -10.04 -13.20
CA ALA A 71 -8.09 -11.16 -13.26
C ALA A 71 -7.46 -12.41 -13.90
N ASP A 72 -6.68 -12.23 -14.96
CA ASP A 72 -6.06 -13.33 -15.70
C ASP A 72 -4.92 -13.94 -14.89
N SER A 73 -4.05 -13.11 -14.33
CA SER A 73 -2.97 -13.55 -13.44
C SER A 73 -3.50 -14.36 -12.26
N LEU A 74 -4.56 -13.88 -11.59
CA LEU A 74 -5.22 -14.61 -10.51
C LEU A 74 -5.76 -15.99 -10.91
N ARG A 75 -6.32 -16.11 -12.12
CA ARG A 75 -6.94 -17.34 -12.59
C ARG A 75 -5.88 -18.35 -13.04
N GLN A 76 -4.87 -17.89 -13.77
CA GLN A 76 -3.93 -18.75 -14.50
C GLN A 76 -2.62 -19.00 -13.74
N LYS A 77 -2.17 -18.05 -12.91
CA LYS A 77 -0.84 -18.09 -12.29
C LYS A 77 -0.89 -18.46 -10.80
N LYS A 78 -1.37 -19.69 -10.54
CA LYS A 78 -1.51 -20.22 -9.17
C LYS A 78 -0.17 -20.42 -8.45
N ASP A 79 0.92 -20.60 -9.19
CA ASP A 79 2.27 -20.71 -8.67
C ASP A 79 3.11 -19.44 -8.93
N SER A 80 2.45 -18.28 -8.96
CA SER A 80 3.14 -16.99 -9.05
C SER A 80 3.84 -16.64 -7.74
N SER A 81 5.01 -15.99 -7.82
CA SER A 81 5.76 -15.52 -6.66
C SER A 81 4.90 -14.73 -5.67
N ILE A 82 4.06 -13.82 -6.16
CA ILE A 82 3.14 -13.04 -5.32
C ILE A 82 2.06 -13.91 -4.64
N ARG A 83 1.50 -14.90 -5.35
CA ARG A 83 0.51 -15.82 -4.81
C ARG A 83 1.10 -16.69 -3.72
N VAL A 84 2.26 -17.26 -3.98
CA VAL A 84 2.99 -18.10 -3.05
C VAL A 84 3.39 -17.29 -1.81
N ALA A 85 3.85 -16.05 -1.97
CA ALA A 85 4.18 -15.17 -0.83
C ALA A 85 2.98 -14.94 0.10
N PHE A 86 1.79 -14.68 -0.45
CA PHE A 86 0.59 -14.57 0.38
C PHE A 86 0.14 -15.90 1.00
N GLU A 87 0.37 -17.03 0.34
CA GLU A 87 0.10 -18.35 0.92
C GLU A 87 1.01 -18.67 2.10
N LEU A 88 2.27 -18.22 2.09
CA LEU A 88 3.16 -18.33 3.24
C LEU A 88 2.60 -17.58 4.46
N VAL A 89 2.05 -16.38 4.25
CA VAL A 89 1.38 -15.63 5.34
C VAL A 89 0.12 -16.36 5.80
N ARG A 90 -0.71 -16.87 4.87
CA ARG A 90 -1.90 -17.65 5.20
C ARG A 90 -1.59 -18.90 6.04
N GLN A 91 -0.43 -19.51 5.80
CA GLN A 91 0.06 -20.69 6.50
C GLN A 91 0.80 -20.37 7.81
N GLY A 92 0.95 -19.08 8.16
CA GLY A 92 1.71 -18.66 9.36
C GLY A 92 3.23 -18.81 9.23
N LYS A 93 3.74 -19.03 8.01
CA LYS A 93 5.19 -19.14 7.72
C LYS A 93 5.85 -17.78 7.49
N ALA A 94 5.06 -16.74 7.27
CA ALA A 94 5.48 -15.35 7.17
C ALA A 94 4.46 -14.44 7.86
N GLY A 95 4.89 -13.26 8.30
CA GLY A 95 4.03 -12.28 8.95
C GLY A 95 3.51 -11.18 8.03
N ALA A 96 4.22 -10.91 6.93
CA ALA A 96 3.87 -9.87 5.97
C ALA A 96 4.36 -10.24 4.57
N VAL A 97 3.80 -9.57 3.55
CA VAL A 97 4.25 -9.65 2.16
C VAL A 97 4.68 -8.27 1.68
N VAL A 98 5.79 -8.21 0.96
CA VAL A 98 6.24 -7.03 0.21
C VAL A 98 6.37 -7.39 -1.27
N SER A 99 5.85 -6.55 -2.17
CA SER A 99 5.99 -6.70 -3.61
C SER A 99 6.14 -5.34 -4.28
N ALA A 100 7.00 -5.29 -5.30
CA ALA A 100 7.12 -4.16 -6.22
C ALA A 100 6.42 -4.44 -7.56
N GLY A 101 5.66 -5.54 -7.66
CA GLY A 101 4.95 -5.95 -8.86
C GLY A 101 3.64 -5.18 -9.09
N ASN A 102 2.83 -5.71 -10.00
CA ASN A 102 1.56 -5.10 -10.41
C ASN A 102 0.64 -4.90 -9.18
N SER A 103 0.30 -3.64 -8.87
CA SER A 103 -0.46 -3.29 -7.66
C SER A 103 -1.87 -3.91 -7.66
N GLY A 104 -2.52 -3.95 -8.82
CA GLY A 104 -3.85 -4.55 -8.97
C GLY A 104 -3.81 -6.06 -8.73
N ALA A 105 -2.84 -6.75 -9.33
CA ALA A 105 -2.64 -8.19 -9.12
C ALA A 105 -2.26 -8.51 -7.66
N THR A 106 -1.43 -7.67 -7.04
CA THR A 106 -1.05 -7.80 -5.62
C THR A 106 -2.26 -7.70 -4.70
N LEU A 107 -3.07 -6.64 -4.84
CA LEU A 107 -4.28 -6.45 -4.04
C LEU A 107 -5.28 -7.60 -4.27
N ALA A 108 -5.50 -7.98 -5.52
CA ALA A 108 -6.46 -9.03 -5.86
C ALA A 108 -6.00 -10.40 -5.34
N THR A 109 -4.70 -10.68 -5.38
CA THR A 109 -4.09 -11.90 -4.81
C THR A 109 -4.20 -11.92 -3.29
N ALA A 110 -3.92 -10.81 -2.61
CA ALA A 110 -4.10 -10.69 -1.16
C ALA A 110 -5.55 -11.00 -0.77
N MET A 111 -6.51 -10.44 -1.50
CA MET A 111 -7.94 -10.63 -1.27
C MET A 111 -8.39 -12.08 -1.39
N VAL A 112 -7.84 -12.83 -2.35
CA VAL A 112 -8.17 -14.25 -2.55
C VAL A 112 -7.40 -15.16 -1.60
N ALA A 113 -6.14 -14.84 -1.28
CA ALA A 113 -5.26 -15.68 -0.46
C ALA A 113 -5.50 -15.51 1.04
N LEU A 114 -5.56 -14.26 1.50
CA LEU A 114 -5.69 -13.91 2.92
C LEU A 114 -7.15 -13.67 3.32
N GLY A 115 -7.94 -13.15 2.39
CA GLY A 115 -9.25 -12.58 2.70
C GLY A 115 -9.12 -11.17 3.28
N ARG A 116 -10.21 -10.69 3.89
CA ARG A 116 -10.29 -9.38 4.54
C ARG A 116 -10.81 -9.53 5.95
N ILE A 117 -10.49 -8.57 6.80
CA ILE A 117 -11.14 -8.44 8.11
C ILE A 117 -12.65 -8.34 7.88
N ASN A 118 -13.41 -9.11 8.66
CA ASN A 118 -14.83 -9.27 8.42
C ASN A 118 -15.56 -7.92 8.53
N GLY A 119 -16.34 -7.56 7.50
CA GLY A 119 -17.02 -6.27 7.41
C GLY A 119 -16.17 -5.08 6.93
N VAL A 120 -14.83 -5.19 6.85
CA VAL A 120 -13.95 -4.08 6.45
C VAL A 120 -13.67 -4.11 4.96
N ARG A 121 -13.74 -2.98 4.26
CA ARG A 121 -13.33 -2.86 2.86
C ARG A 121 -11.81 -2.59 2.80
N PRO A 122 -11.02 -3.34 2.02
CA PRO A 122 -9.59 -3.05 1.84
C PRO A 122 -9.42 -1.70 1.11
N ALA A 123 -8.29 -1.04 1.33
CA ALA A 123 -7.90 0.18 0.64
C ALA A 123 -6.39 0.19 0.41
N ILE A 124 -5.92 0.98 -0.56
CA ILE A 124 -4.49 1.28 -0.70
C ILE A 124 -4.25 2.60 0.02
N ALA A 125 -3.30 2.59 0.96
CA ALA A 125 -2.84 3.79 1.64
C ALA A 125 -1.40 4.10 1.22
N THR A 126 -1.07 5.38 1.12
CA THR A 126 0.30 5.84 0.87
C THR A 126 0.65 7.03 1.75
N LEU A 127 1.94 7.22 2.00
CA LEU A 127 2.45 8.41 2.67
C LEU A 127 2.85 9.44 1.61
N MET A 128 2.24 10.62 1.67
CA MET A 128 2.61 11.74 0.81
C MET A 128 3.49 12.74 1.58
N PRO A 129 4.50 13.33 0.92
CA PRO A 129 5.33 14.35 1.56
C PRO A 129 4.49 15.60 1.86
N THR A 130 4.87 16.35 2.89
CA THR A 130 4.30 17.67 3.17
C THR A 130 5.40 18.63 3.62
N LEU A 131 5.08 19.91 3.79
CA LEU A 131 5.99 20.91 4.32
C LEU A 131 6.38 20.70 5.79
N LYS A 132 5.71 19.81 6.54
CA LYS A 132 5.99 19.54 7.96
C LYS A 132 6.34 18.08 8.19
N LYS A 133 5.34 17.19 8.12
CA LYS A 133 5.47 15.75 8.34
C LYS A 133 4.63 14.98 7.32
N PRO A 134 4.97 13.75 6.94
CA PRO A 134 4.19 12.98 5.97
C PRO A 134 2.72 12.86 6.37
N VAL A 135 1.83 12.81 5.37
CA VAL A 135 0.39 12.60 5.54
C VAL A 135 -0.01 11.26 4.91
N ALA A 136 -0.82 10.46 5.61
CA ALA A 136 -1.37 9.24 5.03
C ALA A 136 -2.58 9.59 4.15
N MET A 137 -2.59 9.19 2.89
CA MET A 137 -3.77 9.31 2.01
C MET A 137 -4.35 7.91 1.74
N ILE A 138 -5.66 7.78 1.88
CA ILE A 138 -6.41 6.52 1.74
C ILE A 138 -7.83 6.82 1.27
N ASP A 139 -8.41 6.17 0.27
CA ASP A 139 -7.88 5.17 -0.65
C ASP A 139 -7.22 5.82 -1.88
N VAL A 140 -6.13 5.25 -2.40
CA VAL A 140 -5.45 5.77 -3.61
C VAL A 140 -5.50 4.82 -4.82
N GLY A 141 -6.46 3.89 -4.86
CA GLY A 141 -6.77 3.15 -6.09
C GLY A 141 -7.35 1.76 -5.94
N ALA A 142 -7.65 1.29 -4.72
CA ALA A 142 -8.26 -0.03 -4.53
C ALA A 142 -9.74 -0.05 -4.95
N ASN A 143 -10.46 1.03 -4.72
CA ASN A 143 -11.91 1.11 -4.89
C ASN A 143 -12.30 2.37 -5.66
N VAL A 144 -12.63 2.20 -6.93
CA VAL A 144 -13.15 3.29 -7.78
C VAL A 144 -14.50 3.78 -7.24
N ASP A 145 -15.43 2.85 -6.97
CA ASP A 145 -16.75 3.19 -6.43
C ASP A 145 -16.83 2.90 -4.93
N CYS A 146 -17.15 3.93 -4.16
CA CYS A 146 -17.28 3.86 -2.71
C CYS A 146 -18.69 4.19 -2.21
N LYS A 147 -19.06 3.59 -1.07
CA LYS A 147 -20.20 4.00 -0.26
C LYS A 147 -19.68 4.87 0.90
N PRO A 148 -20.52 5.75 1.49
CA PRO A 148 -20.09 6.61 2.61
C PRO A 148 -19.44 5.83 3.76
N ILE A 149 -19.99 4.66 4.09
CA ILE A 149 -19.45 3.78 5.13
C ILE A 149 -18.02 3.29 4.84
N HIS A 150 -17.63 3.18 3.56
CA HIS A 150 -16.25 2.81 3.22
C HIS A 150 -15.29 3.93 3.60
N LEU A 151 -15.66 5.20 3.41
CA LEU A 151 -14.82 6.34 3.79
C LEU A 151 -14.66 6.43 5.31
N LEU A 152 -15.70 6.12 6.09
CA LEU A 152 -15.55 5.96 7.55
C LEU A 152 -14.53 4.87 7.89
N GLN A 153 -14.63 3.69 7.26
CA GLN A 153 -13.66 2.62 7.47
C GLN A 153 -12.23 3.03 7.08
N PHE A 154 -12.07 3.80 6.01
CA PHE A 154 -10.77 4.31 5.58
C PHE A 154 -10.23 5.33 6.58
N GLY A 155 -11.07 6.18 7.17
CA GLY A 155 -10.68 7.07 8.27
C GLY A 155 -10.18 6.29 9.49
N ILE A 156 -10.86 5.21 9.87
CA ILE A 156 -10.45 4.33 10.98
C ILE A 156 -9.12 3.65 10.67
N MET A 157 -9.01 2.96 9.53
CA MET A 157 -7.78 2.28 9.13
C MET A 157 -6.60 3.24 8.96
N GLY A 158 -6.84 4.40 8.34
CA GLY A 158 -5.84 5.44 8.14
C GLY A 158 -5.37 6.05 9.44
N SER A 159 -6.26 6.23 10.42
CA SER A 159 -5.91 6.68 11.77
C SER A 159 -4.98 5.69 12.47
N VAL A 160 -5.31 4.39 12.45
CA VAL A 160 -4.41 3.36 13.01
C VAL A 160 -3.07 3.32 12.27
N PHE A 161 -3.10 3.28 10.94
CA PHE A 161 -1.90 3.24 10.10
C PHE A 161 -0.97 4.44 10.35
N SER A 162 -1.51 5.66 10.37
CA SER A 162 -0.76 6.88 10.66
C SER A 162 -0.26 6.93 12.10
N GLY A 163 -1.05 6.45 13.06
CA GLY A 163 -0.64 6.40 14.47
C GLY A 163 0.54 5.47 14.72
N GLU A 164 0.49 4.25 14.17
CA GLU A 164 1.55 3.25 14.31
C GLU A 164 2.85 3.67 13.60
N LEU A 165 2.76 4.27 12.40
CA LEU A 165 3.93 4.64 11.61
C LEU A 165 4.53 6.01 11.96
N LEU A 166 3.70 6.99 12.31
CA LEU A 166 4.12 8.38 12.51
C LEU A 166 4.08 8.80 13.98
N GLY A 167 3.75 7.89 14.91
CA GLY A 167 3.80 8.10 16.36
C GLY A 167 2.74 9.07 16.90
N SER A 168 1.61 9.23 16.20
CA SER A 168 0.51 10.11 16.62
C SER A 168 -0.63 9.32 17.25
N SER A 169 -0.88 9.47 18.54
CA SER A 169 -1.93 8.71 19.25
C SER A 169 -3.36 9.12 18.89
N ARG A 170 -3.56 10.34 18.37
CA ARG A 170 -4.85 10.83 17.83
C ARG A 170 -4.65 11.59 16.52
N PRO A 171 -4.36 10.90 15.40
CA PRO A 171 -4.11 11.53 14.11
C PRO A 171 -5.30 12.36 13.63
N ARG A 172 -5.05 13.58 13.18
CA ARG A 172 -6.06 14.46 12.57
C ARG A 172 -6.50 13.86 11.23
N VAL A 173 -7.76 13.46 11.16
CA VAL A 173 -8.39 12.86 9.98
C VAL A 173 -9.17 13.94 9.25
N GLY A 174 -8.86 14.16 7.98
CA GLY A 174 -9.57 15.07 7.10
C GLY A 174 -10.24 14.34 5.94
N LEU A 175 -11.38 14.83 5.49
CA LEU A 175 -12.09 14.32 4.32
C LEU A 175 -11.77 15.19 3.10
N LEU A 176 -11.20 14.60 2.04
CA LEU A 176 -10.86 15.36 0.84
C LEU A 176 -12.14 15.88 0.16
N SER A 177 -12.18 17.19 -0.08
CA SER A 177 -13.35 17.85 -0.68
C SER A 177 -12.93 19.04 -1.56
N ILE A 178 -13.93 19.64 -2.20
CA ILE A 178 -13.80 20.82 -3.07
C ILE A 178 -13.97 22.15 -2.33
N GLY A 179 -14.03 22.11 -1.00
CA GLY A 179 -14.19 23.27 -0.12
C GLY A 179 -14.16 22.82 1.34
N LYS A 180 -13.95 23.77 2.27
CA LYS A 180 -13.80 23.49 3.72
C LYS A 180 -15.12 23.33 4.45
N GLU A 181 -16.18 23.93 3.91
CA GLU A 181 -17.50 23.90 4.53
C GLU A 181 -18.05 22.48 4.49
N ASP A 182 -18.76 22.06 5.55
CA ASP A 182 -19.41 20.75 5.70
C ASP A 182 -20.38 20.42 4.54
N THR A 183 -21.00 21.44 3.96
CA THR A 183 -21.91 21.33 2.82
C THR A 183 -21.23 21.11 1.46
N LYS A 184 -19.89 21.11 1.38
CA LYS A 184 -19.14 20.97 0.12
C LYS A 184 -18.84 19.51 -0.22
N GLY A 185 -18.72 19.24 -1.52
CA GLY A 185 -18.49 17.91 -2.07
C GLY A 185 -19.71 17.33 -2.76
N ASN A 186 -19.54 16.13 -3.33
CA ASN A 186 -20.63 15.37 -3.93
C ASN A 186 -21.45 14.64 -2.84
N GLN A 187 -22.48 13.87 -3.24
CA GLN A 187 -23.32 13.15 -2.27
C GLN A 187 -22.55 12.13 -1.41
N LEU A 188 -21.49 11.52 -1.97
CA LEU A 188 -20.64 10.58 -1.24
C LEU A 188 -19.91 11.29 -0.10
N VAL A 189 -19.23 12.40 -0.41
CA VAL A 189 -18.46 13.21 0.54
C VAL A 189 -19.38 13.76 1.63
N LYS A 190 -20.53 14.36 1.28
CA LYS A 190 -21.46 14.92 2.28
C LYS A 190 -21.95 13.87 3.27
N LYS A 191 -22.35 12.69 2.78
CA LYS A 191 -22.81 11.60 3.66
C LYS A 191 -21.67 10.98 4.48
N ALA A 192 -20.45 10.96 3.94
CA ALA A 192 -19.29 10.47 4.67
C ALA A 192 -18.85 11.45 5.76
N TYR A 193 -19.03 12.75 5.53
CA TYR A 193 -18.77 13.80 6.51
C TYR A 193 -19.56 13.53 7.80
N ASP A 194 -20.88 13.34 7.69
CA ASP A 194 -21.75 13.05 8.85
C ASP A 194 -21.25 11.81 9.62
N LEU A 195 -20.94 10.73 8.91
CA LEU A 195 -20.44 9.49 9.52
C LEU A 195 -19.08 9.65 10.21
N LEU A 196 -18.19 10.48 9.67
CA LEU A 196 -16.88 10.75 10.26
C LEU A 196 -17.00 11.68 11.47
N ALA A 197 -17.90 12.67 11.41
CA ALA A 197 -18.19 13.58 12.51
C ALA A 197 -18.81 12.87 13.72
N ASP A 198 -19.66 11.86 13.47
CA ASP A 198 -20.30 11.05 14.51
C ASP A 198 -19.38 9.93 15.07
N SER A 199 -18.14 9.83 14.59
CA SER A 199 -17.19 8.78 15.01
C SER A 199 -16.24 9.23 16.13
N ASP A 200 -15.52 8.27 16.73
CA ASP A 200 -14.50 8.57 17.76
C ASP A 200 -13.16 9.11 17.18
N LEU A 201 -13.08 9.31 15.86
CA LEU A 201 -11.89 9.83 15.20
C LEU A 201 -11.64 11.29 15.59
N ASN A 202 -10.39 11.71 15.52
CA ASN A 202 -10.03 13.13 15.56
C ASN A 202 -10.33 13.76 14.18
N PHE A 203 -11.60 13.83 13.82
CA PHE A 203 -12.07 14.35 12.54
C PHE A 203 -12.04 15.88 12.54
N ILE A 204 -11.27 16.47 11.63
CA ILE A 204 -11.07 17.93 11.53
C ILE A 204 -11.89 18.57 10.40
N GLY A 205 -12.80 17.82 9.80
CA GLY A 205 -13.67 18.28 8.71
C GLY A 205 -13.08 18.09 7.32
N ASN A 206 -13.57 18.91 6.39
CA ASN A 206 -13.16 18.85 4.99
C ASN A 206 -11.77 19.48 4.77
N VAL A 207 -11.00 18.88 3.87
CA VAL A 207 -9.66 19.34 3.47
C VAL A 207 -9.66 19.58 1.97
N GLU A 208 -9.25 20.76 1.56
CA GLU A 208 -9.09 21.09 0.13
C GLU A 208 -7.76 20.58 -0.42
N GLY A 209 -7.70 20.33 -1.73
CA GLY A 209 -6.50 19.84 -2.41
C GLY A 209 -5.24 20.70 -2.17
N GLY A 210 -5.39 22.02 -2.04
CA GLY A 210 -4.27 22.93 -1.74
C GLY A 210 -3.72 22.84 -0.32
N GLU A 211 -4.39 22.11 0.58
CA GLU A 211 -3.97 21.98 1.99
C GLU A 211 -3.29 20.66 2.31
N VAL A 212 -3.42 19.70 1.41
CA VAL A 212 -2.84 18.36 1.48
C VAL A 212 -1.35 18.40 1.86
N PHE A 213 -0.59 19.31 1.25
CA PHE A 213 0.86 19.40 1.43
C PHE A 213 1.30 20.35 2.57
N LYS A 214 0.37 20.97 3.32
CA LYS A 214 0.73 21.88 4.42
C LYS A 214 1.22 21.17 5.67
N GLY A 215 0.86 19.89 5.86
CA GLY A 215 1.20 19.09 7.04
C GLY A 215 0.31 19.36 8.26
N ASP A 216 -0.85 19.98 8.05
CA ASP A 216 -1.85 20.25 9.09
C ASP A 216 -2.91 19.14 9.23
N VAL A 217 -2.72 18.04 8.50
CA VAL A 217 -3.57 16.85 8.48
C VAL A 217 -2.66 15.63 8.55
N ASP A 218 -3.08 14.59 9.26
CA ASP A 218 -2.27 13.38 9.45
C ASP A 218 -2.80 12.21 8.60
N VAL A 219 -4.11 12.22 8.31
CA VAL A 219 -4.80 11.25 7.45
C VAL A 219 -5.78 11.99 6.54
N ILE A 220 -5.72 11.75 5.24
CA ILE A 220 -6.66 12.25 4.24
C ILE A 220 -7.46 11.09 3.69
N VAL A 221 -8.78 11.17 3.88
CA VAL A 221 -9.75 10.17 3.42
C VAL A 221 -10.34 10.60 2.08
N CYS A 222 -10.39 9.68 1.12
CA CYS A 222 -11.03 9.85 -0.19
C CYS A 222 -11.44 8.48 -0.78
N ASP A 223 -12.24 8.50 -1.85
CA ASP A 223 -12.41 7.31 -2.68
C ASP A 223 -11.18 7.07 -3.57
N GLY A 224 -11.01 5.83 -4.01
CA GLY A 224 -9.83 5.42 -4.77
C GLY A 224 -9.72 6.08 -6.14
N PHE A 225 -10.81 6.57 -6.74
CA PHE A 225 -10.75 7.29 -8.00
C PHE A 225 -10.08 8.67 -7.80
N VAL A 226 -10.60 9.46 -6.85
CA VAL A 226 -10.04 10.78 -6.52
C VAL A 226 -8.62 10.65 -5.95
N GLY A 227 -8.41 9.73 -5.02
CA GLY A 227 -7.09 9.54 -4.39
C GLY A 227 -6.01 9.14 -5.38
N ASN A 228 -6.31 8.26 -6.34
CA ASN A 228 -5.34 7.88 -7.38
C ASN A 228 -5.01 9.06 -8.31
N ILE A 229 -6.00 9.87 -8.68
CA ILE A 229 -5.78 11.10 -9.47
C ILE A 229 -4.88 12.06 -8.69
N CYS A 230 -5.18 12.31 -7.40
CA CYS A 230 -4.37 13.16 -6.55
C CYS A 230 -2.92 12.66 -6.46
N LEU A 231 -2.72 11.36 -6.24
CA LEU A 231 -1.39 10.75 -6.17
C LEU A 231 -0.62 10.95 -7.50
N LYS A 232 -1.21 10.54 -8.62
CA LYS A 232 -0.53 10.59 -9.93
C LYS A 232 -0.26 12.00 -10.43
N LEU A 233 -1.19 12.93 -10.17
CA LEU A 233 -0.98 14.34 -10.48
C LEU A 233 0.19 14.91 -9.67
N SER A 234 0.28 14.56 -8.39
CA SER A 234 1.35 15.02 -7.50
C SER A 234 2.72 14.48 -7.90
N GLU A 235 2.81 13.18 -8.24
CA GLU A 235 4.01 12.56 -8.79
C GLU A 235 4.47 13.26 -10.09
N GLY A 236 3.52 13.48 -11.02
CA GLY A 236 3.79 14.15 -12.29
C GLY A 236 4.27 15.59 -12.13
N LEU A 237 3.58 16.37 -11.28
CA LEU A 237 3.96 17.75 -10.98
C LEU A 237 5.34 17.83 -10.31
N SER A 238 5.60 16.98 -9.31
CA SER A 238 6.90 16.93 -8.63
C SER A 238 8.03 16.61 -9.62
N LYS A 239 7.81 15.65 -10.53
CA LYS A 239 8.81 15.29 -11.55
C LYS A 239 9.08 16.45 -12.50
N ALA A 240 8.04 17.15 -12.95
CA ALA A 240 8.19 18.32 -13.81
C ALA A 240 9.02 19.42 -13.13
N ILE A 241 8.67 19.79 -11.89
CA ILE A 241 9.39 20.83 -11.12
C ILE A 241 10.85 20.45 -10.88
N LEU A 242 11.16 19.18 -10.55
CA LEU A 242 12.53 18.73 -10.30
C LEU A 242 13.39 18.57 -11.57
N THR A 243 12.77 18.53 -12.75
CA THR A 243 13.48 18.39 -14.03
C THR A 243 13.74 19.75 -14.69
N MET A 244 12.96 20.78 -14.35
CA MET A 244 13.17 22.17 -14.79
C MET A 244 14.42 22.77 -14.15
#